data_AF-A0A2V2V4Z4-F1
#
_entry.id   AF-A0A2V2V4Z4-F1
#
_cell.length_a   1.000
_cell.length_b   1.000
_cell.length_c   1.000
_cell.angle_alpha   90.00
_cell.angle_beta   90.00
_cell.angle_gamma   90.00
#
_symmetry.space_group_name_H-M   'P 1'
#
loop_
_entity.id
_entity.type
_entity.pdbx_description
1 polymer ?
#
loop_
_entity_poly.entity_id
_entity_poly.type
_entity_poly.pdbx_seq_one_letter_code
_entity_poly.pdbx_strand_id
1 'polypeptide(L)'
;MRFCILLVYGLFFFFPTLIFCANTHTTTPGEDQKLFVTAVIRDAFTLCVPFSTPVATASLWAIPHHRGFTALFQAPQTFFLTKRTKTLTMRRPLFTTIITLFLLQLLGCSIGCLALSPTAHHCMYDEIMKKASLPKPTMVQELPRKGRGTWQTYTASTEEDDAGVWAPIRIMVSEKDLNDPSKYCTNIGENRPTFLGFDKECQLHDILTSRARAELLQNVIPAAIKLHSDRLSVRQNSSPLIVPRSIKESHCKHFTVPEEHYTTGVKDADAVIYVAAGTHFPFAVSCLAAEKDVRPTVGAMSFSISGLHHSWFAVRVIAHELAHVLGFNYEQMRAQNMLSSVSISSFQQKKGIVTSVLTKQKAVEHYNCESLEGMPMRDEQGDNLRMHSHWDQRYAKDDLMSTMVTSGAGFYTAVTMAAFADMGFFKVNFSMAEKMNWGKGVGCSFVNQKQCTPDDYKNYPEMFCHRNTSDTRRYCTSDRVQLGICSSFSDDQCLFIQPLGFGSCRDTSSILHGSRIGTSSWCLDGESLKVNEEVLETEPQVISVGGVCVEVFCGRKEVSVRYLGDDDWHECPEGGKISPANTSVDFAEGYIKCPRYEEVCTITPSGRSGLPFQKNGPIHDDSSNRK
;
A
#
# COMPACT_ATOMS: atom_id res chain seq x y z
N MET A 1 -49.41 45.56 19.13
CA MET A 1 -50.14 46.24 18.02
C MET A 1 -49.53 45.74 16.71
N ARG A 2 -50.28 45.19 15.74
CA ARG A 2 -51.11 45.90 14.72
C ARG A 2 -50.27 46.90 13.90
N PHE A 3 -50.11 46.82 12.56
CA PHE A 3 -50.56 45.89 11.50
C PHE A 3 -49.34 45.56 10.57
N CYS A 4 -49.23 44.51 9.73
CA CYS A 4 -50.12 43.78 8.79
C CYS A 4 -50.46 44.50 7.46
N ILE A 5 -49.90 44.01 6.35
CA ILE A 5 -50.40 44.13 4.97
C ILE A 5 -50.38 42.70 4.36
N LEU A 6 -51.35 42.35 3.50
CA LEU A 6 -51.66 40.94 3.17
C LEU A 6 -52.25 40.78 1.75
N LEU A 7 -51.72 39.80 0.98
CA LEU A 7 -52.15 39.17 -0.30
C LEU A 7 -51.14 37.99 -0.52
N VAL A 8 -51.37 36.73 -0.92
CA VAL A 8 -52.55 35.89 -1.29
C VAL A 8 -53.41 36.37 -2.45
N TYR A 9 -53.82 35.58 -3.46
CA TYR A 9 -53.75 34.12 -3.74
C TYR A 9 -53.16 33.84 -5.15
N GLY A 10 -52.74 32.64 -5.58
CA GLY A 10 -52.70 31.27 -5.03
C GLY A 10 -51.66 30.42 -5.83
N LEU A 11 -51.81 29.14 -6.19
CA LEU A 11 -52.81 28.08 -5.99
C LEU A 11 -52.15 26.66 -6.07
N PHE A 12 -52.73 25.68 -5.36
CA PHE A 12 -52.82 24.21 -5.63
C PHE A 12 -51.59 23.29 -5.92
N PHE A 13 -51.43 22.26 -5.04
CA PHE A 13 -51.10 20.82 -5.27
C PHE A 13 -49.84 20.37 -6.08
N PHE A 14 -49.17 19.25 -5.79
CA PHE A 14 -48.93 18.44 -4.56
C PHE A 14 -47.77 17.43 -4.84
N PHE A 15 -47.06 16.96 -3.81
CA PHE A 15 -46.11 15.83 -3.85
C PHE A 15 -46.87 14.46 -3.90
N PRO A 16 -46.30 13.26 -4.22
CA PRO A 16 -45.16 12.68 -3.48
C PRO A 16 -44.23 11.65 -4.18
N THR A 17 -43.10 11.37 -3.53
CA THR A 17 -42.69 9.98 -3.23
C THR A 17 -42.22 9.92 -1.79
N LEU A 18 -42.51 8.83 -1.06
CA LEU A 18 -42.41 8.78 0.41
C LEU A 18 -41.22 7.94 0.89
N ILE A 19 -40.53 8.45 1.93
CA ILE A 19 -39.65 7.68 2.81
C ILE A 19 -40.53 7.09 3.91
N PHE A 20 -40.27 5.84 4.30
CA PHE A 20 -40.76 5.28 5.56
C PHE A 20 -39.59 4.75 6.39
N CYS A 21 -39.30 5.43 7.50
CA CYS A 21 -38.56 4.86 8.62
C CYS A 21 -39.58 4.31 9.62
N ALA A 22 -39.29 3.16 10.23
CA ALA A 22 -40.02 2.64 11.37
C ALA A 22 -39.02 2.19 12.45
N ASN A 23 -39.25 2.65 13.68
CA ASN A 23 -38.48 2.36 14.89
C ASN A 23 -39.52 2.52 16.02
N THR A 24 -39.73 1.58 16.96
CA THR A 24 -38.76 1.03 17.94
C THR A 24 -39.39 -0.16 18.71
N HIS A 25 -38.61 -0.75 19.63
CA HIS A 25 -39.04 -1.41 20.88
C HIS A 25 -39.58 -2.87 20.93
N THR A 26 -38.62 -3.79 21.14
CA THR A 26 -38.54 -4.74 22.28
C THR A 26 -39.76 -5.54 22.77
N THR A 27 -39.71 -6.87 22.60
CA THR A 27 -39.92 -7.88 23.67
C THR A 27 -39.42 -9.27 23.23
N THR A 28 -39.17 -10.16 24.20
CA THR A 28 -38.82 -11.59 24.05
C THR A 28 -39.47 -12.38 25.22
N PRO A 29 -39.47 -13.73 25.29
CA PRO A 29 -39.17 -14.79 24.30
C PRO A 29 -40.37 -15.76 24.06
N GLY A 30 -40.23 -16.82 23.23
CA GLY A 30 -41.25 -17.90 23.14
C GLY A 30 -41.01 -19.00 22.08
N GLU A 31 -41.41 -20.23 22.40
CA GLU A 31 -41.12 -21.56 21.80
C GLU A 31 -41.62 -21.91 20.37
N ASP A 32 -40.98 -22.97 19.81
CA ASP A 32 -41.46 -24.05 18.91
C ASP A 32 -42.68 -23.91 17.96
N GLN A 33 -42.41 -24.07 16.65
CA GLN A 33 -42.93 -25.15 15.75
C GLN A 33 -42.36 -24.92 14.31
N LYS A 34 -41.65 -25.84 13.63
CA LYS A 34 -41.98 -27.19 13.07
C LYS A 34 -43.02 -27.23 11.93
N LEU A 35 -42.52 -27.48 10.71
CA LEU A 35 -43.22 -27.97 9.49
C LEU A 35 -44.29 -27.00 8.92
N PHE A 36 -44.50 -26.89 7.59
CA PHE A 36 -44.61 -27.96 6.60
C PHE A 36 -44.07 -27.61 5.20
N VAL A 37 -43.91 -28.64 4.37
CA VAL A 37 -43.56 -28.59 2.93
C VAL A 37 -44.83 -28.54 2.07
N THR A 38 -44.78 -27.91 0.88
CA THR A 38 -45.24 -28.45 -0.44
C THR A 38 -45.09 -27.40 -1.53
N ALA A 39 -44.65 -27.82 -2.72
CA ALA A 39 -44.65 -27.00 -3.95
C ALA A 39 -45.71 -27.52 -4.94
N VAL A 40 -46.35 -26.62 -5.69
CA VAL A 40 -47.22 -26.96 -6.83
C VAL A 40 -46.93 -26.01 -7.99
N ILE A 41 -46.84 -26.58 -9.20
CA ILE A 41 -46.62 -25.93 -10.48
C ILE A 41 -47.99 -25.80 -11.19
N ARG A 42 -48.15 -24.85 -12.15
CA ARG A 42 -48.61 -25.10 -13.55
C ARG A 42 -49.45 -23.99 -14.21
N ASP A 43 -49.11 -23.71 -15.48
CA ASP A 43 -49.81 -23.23 -16.72
C ASP A 43 -51.27 -22.66 -16.63
N ALA A 44 -51.82 -21.84 -17.55
CA ALA A 44 -51.56 -21.70 -19.00
C ALA A 44 -52.31 -20.51 -19.69
N PHE A 45 -51.97 -20.23 -20.96
CA PHE A 45 -52.73 -19.52 -22.04
C PHE A 45 -53.19 -18.05 -21.86
N THR A 46 -53.58 -17.25 -22.86
CA THR A 46 -53.15 -16.94 -24.27
C THR A 46 -54.29 -16.15 -24.95
N LEU A 47 -54.00 -15.08 -25.73
CA LEU A 47 -54.91 -14.55 -26.78
C LEU A 47 -54.16 -13.62 -27.79
N CYS A 48 -54.85 -13.14 -28.84
CA CYS A 48 -54.24 -12.94 -30.17
C CYS A 48 -54.08 -11.49 -30.71
N VAL A 49 -53.22 -11.39 -31.74
CA VAL A 49 -53.04 -10.34 -32.77
C VAL A 49 -54.22 -10.28 -33.78
N PRO A 50 -54.27 -9.41 -34.85
CA PRO A 50 -53.42 -8.26 -35.29
C PRO A 50 -54.21 -6.99 -35.73
N PHE A 51 -53.52 -5.98 -36.30
CA PHE A 51 -54.07 -5.05 -37.32
C PHE A 51 -52.97 -4.60 -38.30
N SER A 52 -53.31 -4.14 -39.53
CA SER A 52 -52.32 -4.03 -40.64
C SER A 52 -52.66 -3.06 -41.78
N THR A 53 -51.61 -2.45 -42.39
CA THR A 53 -51.53 -1.85 -43.76
C THR A 53 -52.34 -0.54 -44.03
N PRO A 54 -52.05 0.26 -45.10
CA PRO A 54 -51.18 -0.01 -46.26
C PRO A 54 -50.14 1.06 -46.70
N VAL A 55 -49.33 0.58 -47.64
CA VAL A 55 -48.22 1.15 -48.43
C VAL A 55 -48.54 2.41 -49.25
N ALA A 56 -47.52 3.23 -49.53
CA ALA A 56 -47.40 4.01 -50.77
C ALA A 56 -45.97 3.88 -51.37
N THR A 57 -45.83 3.89 -52.70
CA THR A 57 -44.58 3.57 -53.43
C THR A 57 -44.10 4.70 -54.34
N ALA A 58 -42.79 4.91 -54.45
CA ALA A 58 -42.12 5.55 -55.60
C ALA A 58 -40.65 5.09 -55.70
N SER A 59 -40.06 5.11 -56.89
CA SER A 59 -38.69 4.64 -57.13
C SER A 59 -38.04 5.27 -58.37
N LEU A 60 -36.69 5.18 -58.42
CA LEU A 60 -35.83 5.15 -59.62
C LEU A 60 -35.44 6.45 -60.38
N TRP A 61 -34.11 6.54 -60.61
CA TRP A 61 -33.35 7.28 -61.66
C TRP A 61 -33.18 8.81 -61.47
N ALA A 62 -32.08 9.47 -61.89
CA ALA A 62 -30.92 9.03 -62.68
C ALA A 62 -29.58 9.71 -62.28
N ILE A 63 -28.46 9.12 -62.73
CA ILE A 63 -27.12 9.73 -62.93
C ILE A 63 -27.05 10.30 -64.39
N PRO A 64 -26.03 11.03 -64.95
CA PRO A 64 -24.62 11.20 -64.49
C PRO A 64 -23.93 12.58 -64.75
N HIS A 65 -22.62 12.65 -64.40
CA HIS A 65 -21.54 13.50 -64.98
C HIS A 65 -21.58 15.03 -64.71
N HIS A 66 -20.45 15.79 -64.76
CA HIS A 66 -19.04 15.48 -65.09
C HIS A 66 -18.04 16.42 -64.34
N ARG A 67 -16.72 16.14 -64.46
CA ARG A 67 -15.50 17.00 -64.31
C ARG A 67 -15.68 18.42 -63.70
N GLY A 68 -14.92 18.89 -62.70
CA GLY A 68 -13.65 18.44 -62.12
C GLY A 68 -12.42 19.10 -62.76
N PHE A 69 -11.68 19.94 -62.02
CA PHE A 69 -10.28 20.35 -62.31
C PHE A 69 -9.57 20.93 -61.05
N THR A 70 -8.24 21.00 -61.07
CA THR A 70 -7.35 21.27 -59.91
C THR A 70 -6.45 22.52 -60.08
N ALA A 71 -6.31 23.33 -59.01
CA ALA A 71 -5.11 24.14 -58.62
C ALA A 71 -5.46 24.92 -57.33
N LEU A 72 -4.67 25.03 -56.24
CA LEU A 72 -3.26 25.47 -56.06
C LEU A 72 -3.00 26.95 -56.44
N PHE A 73 -2.92 27.86 -55.46
CA PHE A 73 -1.65 28.37 -54.92
C PHE A 73 -1.82 29.34 -53.71
N GLN A 74 -0.70 29.92 -53.24
CA GLN A 74 -0.48 30.49 -51.89
C GLN A 74 -1.01 31.93 -51.65
N ALA A 75 -0.95 32.36 -50.38
CA ALA A 75 -1.23 33.73 -49.92
C ALA A 75 -0.10 34.74 -50.27
N PRO A 76 -0.30 36.05 -50.00
CA PRO A 76 0.34 36.60 -48.80
C PRO A 76 -0.51 37.65 -48.02
N GLN A 77 0.04 38.14 -46.91
CA GLN A 77 -0.52 39.21 -46.06
C GLN A 77 -0.10 40.61 -46.58
N THR A 78 -0.80 41.69 -46.20
CA THR A 78 -0.27 42.77 -45.29
C THR A 78 -1.16 44.03 -45.18
N PHE A 79 -1.29 44.52 -43.93
CA PHE A 79 -1.27 45.93 -43.44
C PHE A 79 -2.36 47.02 -43.76
N PHE A 80 -2.96 47.52 -42.66
CA PHE A 80 -3.15 48.95 -42.26
C PHE A 80 -3.94 49.92 -43.21
N LEU A 81 -5.08 50.54 -42.83
CA LEU A 81 -5.21 51.59 -41.79
C LEU A 81 -6.68 52.01 -41.47
N THR A 82 -6.93 52.27 -40.18
CA THR A 82 -7.97 53.12 -39.54
C THR A 82 -9.19 53.71 -40.30
N LYS A 83 -10.36 53.59 -39.67
CA LYS A 83 -11.24 54.76 -39.38
C LYS A 83 -12.02 54.60 -38.07
N ARG A 84 -12.18 55.67 -37.30
CA ARG A 84 -12.93 55.70 -36.02
C ARG A 84 -14.44 55.86 -36.27
N THR A 85 -15.26 55.13 -35.53
CA THR A 85 -16.65 55.49 -35.21
C THR A 85 -16.87 55.43 -33.69
N LYS A 86 -17.94 56.05 -33.19
CA LYS A 86 -18.07 56.46 -31.78
C LYS A 86 -18.66 55.38 -30.88
N THR A 87 -18.27 55.42 -29.60
CA THR A 87 -18.82 54.63 -28.50
C THR A 87 -20.31 54.91 -28.25
N LEU A 88 -21.09 53.84 -28.02
CA LEU A 88 -22.40 53.89 -27.35
C LEU A 88 -22.37 52.90 -26.18
N THR A 89 -22.55 53.42 -24.96
CA THR A 89 -22.41 52.68 -23.71
C THR A 89 -23.72 52.03 -23.26
N MET A 90 -23.95 50.77 -23.66
CA MET A 90 -25.01 49.97 -23.04
C MET A 90 -24.61 49.52 -21.63
N ARG A 91 -25.48 49.80 -20.65
CA ARG A 91 -25.37 49.26 -19.28
C ARG A 91 -25.63 47.76 -19.30
N ARG A 92 -24.71 46.95 -18.77
CA ARG A 92 -24.97 45.52 -18.50
C ARG A 92 -26.02 45.39 -17.37
N PRO A 93 -27.00 44.48 -17.47
CA PRO A 93 -27.96 44.21 -16.40
C PRO A 93 -27.30 43.41 -15.27
N LEU A 94 -27.56 43.76 -14.01
CA LEU A 94 -26.96 43.08 -12.83
C LEU A 94 -27.39 41.60 -12.70
N PHE A 95 -28.44 41.17 -13.40
CA PHE A 95 -28.92 39.79 -13.37
C PHE A 95 -27.89 38.77 -13.87
N THR A 96 -27.06 39.10 -14.86
CA THR A 96 -26.05 38.14 -15.36
C THR A 96 -24.98 37.85 -14.31
N THR A 97 -24.53 38.87 -13.57
CA THR A 97 -23.57 38.73 -12.47
C THR A 97 -24.08 37.88 -11.30
N ILE A 98 -25.38 37.97 -10.98
CA ILE A 98 -25.98 37.16 -9.90
C ILE A 98 -26.12 35.69 -10.35
N ILE A 99 -26.54 35.44 -11.59
CA ILE A 99 -26.65 34.07 -12.14
C ILE A 99 -25.26 33.41 -12.24
N THR A 100 -24.22 34.13 -12.64
CA THR A 100 -22.85 33.58 -12.62
C THR A 100 -22.34 33.27 -11.21
N LEU A 101 -22.72 34.05 -10.20
CA LEU A 101 -22.32 33.79 -8.80
C LEU A 101 -23.01 32.54 -8.24
N PHE A 102 -24.32 32.36 -8.50
CA PHE A 102 -25.03 31.14 -8.10
C PHE A 102 -24.54 29.89 -8.85
N LEU A 103 -24.22 30.01 -10.15
CA LEU A 103 -23.61 28.91 -10.89
C LEU A 103 -22.20 28.57 -10.38
N LEU A 104 -21.39 29.56 -9.97
CA LEU A 104 -20.10 29.30 -9.31
C LEU A 104 -20.26 28.60 -7.96
N GLN A 105 -21.32 28.90 -7.18
CA GLN A 105 -21.58 28.19 -5.93
C GLN A 105 -22.10 26.76 -6.16
N LEU A 106 -22.93 26.53 -7.18
CA LEU A 106 -23.38 25.19 -7.55
C LEU A 106 -22.23 24.33 -8.11
N LEU A 107 -21.33 24.91 -8.92
CA LEU A 107 -20.09 24.27 -9.35
C LEU A 107 -19.15 24.00 -8.16
N GLY A 108 -19.04 24.94 -7.22
CA GLY A 108 -18.30 24.78 -5.97
C GLY A 108 -18.81 23.62 -5.11
N CYS A 109 -20.13 23.44 -5.01
CA CYS A 109 -20.73 22.31 -4.29
C CYS A 109 -20.54 20.96 -5.02
N SER A 110 -20.50 20.93 -6.35
CA SER A 110 -20.19 19.69 -7.09
C SER A 110 -18.71 19.28 -7.03
N ILE A 111 -17.79 20.23 -6.84
CA ILE A 111 -16.36 19.93 -6.55
C ILE A 111 -16.18 19.40 -5.12
N GLY A 112 -17.13 19.64 -4.21
CA GLY A 112 -17.18 19.05 -2.87
C GLY A 112 -17.36 17.53 -2.84
N CYS A 113 -17.64 16.89 -3.98
CA CYS A 113 -17.60 15.44 -4.16
C CYS A 113 -16.39 14.97 -5.01
N LEU A 114 -15.23 15.63 -4.82
CA LEU A 114 -13.98 14.88 -4.85
C LEU A 114 -14.05 13.82 -3.74
N ALA A 115 -14.52 12.63 -4.10
CA ALA A 115 -14.26 11.44 -3.32
C ALA A 115 -12.74 11.38 -3.11
N LEU A 116 -12.31 11.45 -1.85
CA LEU A 116 -10.94 11.12 -1.49
C LEU A 116 -10.72 9.69 -1.96
N SER A 117 -9.98 9.51 -3.06
CA SER A 117 -9.40 8.22 -3.42
C SER A 117 -8.78 7.65 -2.15
N PRO A 118 -9.07 6.40 -1.76
CA PRO A 118 -8.63 5.84 -0.48
C PRO A 118 -7.12 6.06 -0.37
N THR A 119 -6.74 7.00 0.48
CA THR A 119 -5.37 7.51 0.51
C THR A 119 -4.50 6.39 1.05
N ALA A 120 -3.48 6.01 0.28
CA ALA A 120 -2.55 4.94 0.65
C ALA A 120 -2.16 5.14 2.12
N HIS A 121 -2.42 4.13 2.96
CA HIS A 121 -2.40 4.33 4.41
C HIS A 121 -1.04 4.90 4.82
N HIS A 122 -1.02 6.10 5.39
CA HIS A 122 0.22 6.75 5.77
C HIS A 122 0.62 6.29 7.17
N CYS A 123 1.81 5.69 7.31
CA CYS A 123 2.35 5.33 8.62
C CYS A 123 2.60 6.60 9.43
N MET A 124 1.89 6.77 10.54
CA MET A 124 1.94 8.00 11.35
C MET A 124 3.03 8.00 12.44
N TYR A 125 4.02 7.11 12.37
CA TYR A 125 5.01 6.92 13.44
C TYR A 125 5.71 8.23 13.79
N ASP A 126 6.28 8.93 12.79
CA ASP A 126 7.04 10.16 13.04
C ASP A 126 6.13 11.32 13.48
N GLU A 127 4.92 11.47 12.91
CA GLU A 127 3.98 12.54 13.25
C GLU A 127 3.47 12.48 14.69
N ILE A 128 3.41 11.26 15.25
CA ILE A 128 3.05 11.00 16.65
C ILE A 128 4.29 11.17 17.54
N MET A 129 5.41 10.52 17.20
CA MET A 129 6.61 10.49 18.04
C MET A 129 7.29 11.87 18.13
N LYS A 130 7.20 12.71 17.09
CA LYS A 130 7.60 14.13 17.07
C LYS A 130 6.85 15.02 18.07
N LYS A 131 5.73 14.53 18.62
CA LYS A 131 4.92 15.19 19.67
C LYS A 131 4.93 14.43 21.00
N ALA A 132 5.52 13.23 21.05
CA ALA A 132 5.47 12.37 22.22
C ALA A 132 6.53 12.78 23.26
N SER A 133 6.11 13.00 24.50
CA SER A 133 7.03 12.93 25.64
C SER A 133 7.36 11.46 25.88
N LEU A 134 8.64 11.08 25.81
CA LEU A 134 9.08 9.70 26.01
C LEU A 134 9.88 9.57 27.32
N PRO A 135 9.48 8.70 28.25
CA PRO A 135 10.25 8.43 29.46
C PRO A 135 11.52 7.67 29.08
N LYS A 136 12.63 7.97 29.77
CA LYS A 136 13.84 7.15 29.63
C LYS A 136 13.57 5.72 30.15
N PRO A 137 14.08 4.67 29.48
CA PRO A 137 14.04 3.32 30.02
C PRO A 137 14.76 3.29 31.37
N THR A 138 14.10 2.73 32.38
CA THR A 138 14.74 2.49 33.69
C THR A 138 15.70 1.31 33.52
N MET A 139 16.99 1.50 33.83
CA MET A 139 18.00 0.43 33.71
C MET A 139 17.73 -0.72 34.71
N VAL A 140 16.93 -1.71 34.29
CA VAL A 140 16.79 -3.00 34.97
C VAL A 140 17.93 -3.92 34.51
N GLN A 141 19.14 -3.62 35.02
CA GLN A 141 20.36 -4.42 34.95
C GLN A 141 20.62 -5.15 33.62
N GLU A 142 21.16 -4.41 32.65
CA GLU A 142 21.60 -4.96 31.37
C GLU A 142 22.91 -5.77 31.45
N LEU A 143 23.21 -6.46 30.34
CA LEU A 143 24.24 -7.50 30.18
C LEU A 143 25.69 -7.07 30.55
N PRO A 144 26.60 -8.04 30.80
CA PRO A 144 27.95 -7.76 31.30
C PRO A 144 28.75 -6.76 30.45
N ARG A 145 29.32 -5.74 31.11
CA ARG A 145 30.07 -4.67 30.44
C ARG A 145 31.57 -4.98 30.27
N LYS A 146 32.04 -4.81 29.03
CA LYS A 146 33.41 -4.54 28.52
C LYS A 146 34.21 -5.71 27.92
N GLY A 147 34.58 -5.52 26.65
CA GLY A 147 35.78 -6.05 25.99
C GLY A 147 35.96 -5.32 24.65
N ARG A 148 37.11 -4.67 24.40
CA ARG A 148 37.34 -3.86 23.19
C ARG A 148 38.57 -4.37 22.43
N GLY A 149 38.36 -5.16 21.37
CA GLY A 149 39.43 -5.64 20.50
C GLY A 149 38.92 -6.47 19.32
N THR A 150 39.60 -6.33 18.18
CA THR A 150 39.63 -7.27 17.03
C THR A 150 38.30 -7.88 16.54
N TRP A 151 37.75 -7.32 15.46
CA TRP A 151 36.90 -8.06 14.52
C TRP A 151 37.70 -9.22 13.91
N GLN A 152 37.22 -10.47 14.02
CA GLN A 152 37.70 -11.57 13.18
C GLN A 152 36.75 -12.78 13.11
N THR A 153 36.66 -13.37 11.91
CA THR A 153 36.16 -14.73 11.61
C THR A 153 34.81 -15.17 12.21
N TYR A 154 33.72 -14.80 11.52
CA TYR A 154 32.47 -15.56 11.62
C TYR A 154 32.67 -17.01 11.15
N THR A 155 32.57 -17.98 12.06
CA THR A 155 32.58 -19.41 11.74
C THR A 155 31.43 -20.07 12.48
N ALA A 156 30.72 -21.01 11.85
CA ALA A 156 29.49 -21.54 12.44
C ALA A 156 29.76 -22.51 13.59
N SER A 157 29.42 -22.09 14.81
CA SER A 157 29.19 -22.99 15.94
C SER A 157 28.04 -22.47 16.82
N THR A 158 27.53 -23.33 17.70
CA THR A 158 26.62 -22.92 18.79
C THR A 158 27.43 -22.24 19.88
N GLU A 159 27.75 -20.97 19.67
CA GLU A 159 28.45 -20.13 20.65
C GLU A 159 27.53 -19.83 21.84
N GLU A 160 27.60 -20.70 22.84
CA GLU A 160 27.35 -20.35 24.23
C GLU A 160 28.53 -19.51 24.74
N ASP A 161 28.41 -18.19 24.65
CA ASP A 161 29.18 -17.26 25.47
C ASP A 161 28.39 -16.89 26.73
N ASP A 162 29.06 -16.39 27.78
CA ASP A 162 28.52 -16.18 29.15
C ASP A 162 27.27 -15.29 29.26
N ALA A 163 26.82 -14.69 28.15
CA ALA A 163 25.62 -13.86 28.03
C ALA A 163 24.38 -14.62 27.52
N GLY A 164 24.49 -15.91 27.18
CA GLY A 164 23.36 -16.79 26.89
C GLY A 164 22.97 -16.95 25.41
N VAL A 165 22.19 -18.00 25.16
CA VAL A 165 21.86 -18.52 23.82
C VAL A 165 21.01 -17.54 22.99
N TRP A 166 21.41 -17.34 21.74
CA TRP A 166 20.62 -16.64 20.73
C TRP A 166 19.46 -17.50 20.22
N ALA A 167 18.23 -17.01 20.38
CA ALA A 167 17.01 -17.71 19.94
C ALA A 167 15.99 -16.72 19.32
N PRO A 168 15.03 -17.19 18.49
CA PRO A 168 14.02 -16.34 17.85
C PRO A 168 13.31 -15.39 18.82
N ILE A 169 13.06 -14.15 18.41
CA ILE A 169 12.40 -13.16 19.26
C ILE A 169 10.96 -13.56 19.62
N ARG A 170 10.62 -13.55 20.91
CA ARG A 170 9.26 -13.77 21.42
C ARG A 170 8.54 -12.42 21.56
N ILE A 171 7.64 -12.12 20.64
CA ILE A 171 6.82 -10.90 20.64
C ILE A 171 5.44 -11.26 21.21
N MET A 172 5.12 -10.77 22.40
CA MET A 172 3.83 -10.99 23.05
C MET A 172 2.86 -9.84 22.77
N VAL A 173 1.61 -10.17 22.46
CA VAL A 173 0.56 -9.22 22.10
C VAL A 173 -0.54 -9.17 23.17
N SER A 174 -0.93 -7.96 23.56
CA SER A 174 -1.99 -7.69 24.53
C SER A 174 -3.24 -7.17 23.81
N GLU A 175 -4.18 -8.08 23.56
CA GLU A 175 -5.46 -7.82 22.87
C GLU A 175 -6.55 -7.14 23.72
N LYS A 176 -6.21 -6.56 24.89
CA LYS A 176 -7.21 -6.05 25.84
C LYS A 176 -8.16 -5.00 25.22
N ASP A 177 -7.64 -4.05 24.43
CA ASP A 177 -8.47 -3.04 23.74
C ASP A 177 -9.29 -3.61 22.57
N LEU A 178 -8.99 -4.83 22.09
CA LEU A 178 -9.81 -5.54 21.09
C LEU A 178 -10.91 -6.39 21.74
N ASN A 179 -10.82 -6.59 23.05
CA ASN A 179 -11.74 -7.40 23.85
C ASN A 179 -12.77 -6.53 24.61
N ASP A 180 -12.60 -5.21 24.61
CA ASP A 180 -13.47 -4.22 25.27
C ASP A 180 -14.34 -3.47 24.23
N PRO A 181 -15.66 -3.69 24.18
CA PRO A 181 -16.54 -3.01 23.22
C PRO A 181 -16.61 -1.49 23.35
N SER A 182 -16.08 -0.89 24.42
CA SER A 182 -15.94 0.58 24.55
C SER A 182 -14.70 1.14 23.83
N LYS A 183 -13.79 0.27 23.39
CA LYS A 183 -12.49 0.62 22.77
C LYS A 183 -12.45 0.52 21.26
N TYR A 184 -13.38 -0.22 20.65
CA TYR A 184 -13.48 -0.40 19.20
C TYR A 184 -14.92 -0.20 18.70
N CYS A 185 -15.08 0.07 17.41
CA CYS A 185 -16.40 0.29 16.80
C CYS A 185 -17.20 -1.00 16.66
N THR A 186 -18.41 -1.00 17.21
CA THR A 186 -19.41 -2.06 17.03
C THR A 186 -20.54 -1.64 16.08
N ASN A 187 -20.86 -0.34 15.99
CA ASN A 187 -21.91 0.22 15.14
C ASN A 187 -21.49 1.56 14.52
N ILE A 188 -22.17 1.99 13.46
CA ILE A 188 -22.02 3.34 12.88
C ILE A 188 -22.56 4.38 13.88
N GLY A 189 -21.91 5.55 13.99
CA GLY A 189 -22.36 6.66 14.84
C GLY A 189 -21.97 6.54 16.32
N GLU A 190 -21.30 5.46 16.70
CA GLU A 190 -20.67 5.33 18.02
C GLU A 190 -19.43 6.22 18.11
N ASN A 191 -19.20 6.93 19.21
CA ASN A 191 -17.88 7.51 19.48
C ASN A 191 -16.97 6.45 20.11
N ARG A 192 -15.74 6.36 19.61
CA ARG A 192 -14.69 5.43 20.06
C ARG A 192 -13.31 6.08 19.99
N PRO A 193 -12.35 5.65 20.83
CA PRO A 193 -11.02 6.23 20.86
C PRO A 193 -10.25 6.01 19.55
N THR A 194 -9.61 7.06 19.06
CA THR A 194 -8.60 6.97 17.99
C THR A 194 -7.28 6.38 18.47
N PHE A 195 -7.11 6.22 19.79
CA PHE A 195 -5.86 6.01 20.52
C PHE A 195 -4.84 7.16 20.44
N LEU A 196 -5.14 8.23 19.68
CA LEU A 196 -4.36 9.47 19.61
C LEU A 196 -4.69 10.48 20.71
N GLY A 197 -5.49 10.08 21.71
CA GLY A 197 -5.92 10.92 22.83
C GLY A 197 -7.25 11.66 22.66
N PHE A 198 -8.02 11.35 21.61
CA PHE A 198 -9.38 11.85 21.38
C PHE A 198 -10.27 10.77 20.75
N ASP A 199 -11.58 10.93 20.87
CA ASP A 199 -12.57 10.04 20.26
C ASP A 199 -13.03 10.57 18.89
N LYS A 200 -13.44 9.66 18.00
CA LYS A 200 -14.08 9.97 16.71
C LYS A 200 -15.27 9.04 16.49
N GLU A 201 -16.24 9.54 15.72
CA GLU A 201 -17.43 8.81 15.30
C GLU A 201 -17.11 7.68 14.30
N CYS A 202 -17.49 6.46 14.68
CA CYS A 202 -17.36 5.23 13.92
C CYS A 202 -18.11 5.27 12.59
N GLN A 203 -17.38 5.07 11.49
CA GLN A 203 -17.92 4.88 10.16
C GLN A 203 -18.03 3.39 9.82
N LEU A 204 -18.71 3.04 8.72
CA LEU A 204 -18.87 1.64 8.28
C LEU A 204 -17.54 0.88 8.16
N HIS A 205 -16.48 1.57 7.74
CA HIS A 205 -15.13 1.01 7.56
C HIS A 205 -14.29 0.94 8.85
N ASP A 206 -14.81 1.40 9.99
CA ASP A 206 -14.18 1.29 11.30
C ASP A 206 -14.69 0.06 12.10
N ILE A 207 -15.80 -0.58 11.67
CA ILE A 207 -16.50 -1.61 12.47
C ILE A 207 -15.69 -2.92 12.56
N LEU A 208 -15.18 -3.24 13.76
CA LEU A 208 -14.48 -4.48 14.04
C LEU A 208 -15.48 -5.64 14.24
N THR A 209 -15.90 -6.24 13.13
CA THR A 209 -16.72 -7.45 13.15
C THR A 209 -15.97 -8.63 13.81
N SER A 210 -16.71 -9.57 14.40
CA SER A 210 -16.12 -10.79 15.00
C SER A 210 -15.25 -11.58 14.02
N ARG A 211 -15.57 -11.56 12.71
CA ARG A 211 -14.76 -12.17 11.66
C ARG A 211 -13.46 -11.42 11.41
N ALA A 212 -13.50 -10.08 11.34
CA ALA A 212 -12.30 -9.26 11.18
C ALA A 212 -11.36 -9.39 12.39
N ARG A 213 -11.91 -9.43 13.62
CA ARG A 213 -11.14 -9.69 14.85
C ARG A 213 -10.51 -11.08 14.88
N ALA A 214 -11.25 -12.11 14.46
CA ALA A 214 -10.70 -13.47 14.37
C ALA A 214 -9.57 -13.57 13.33
N GLU A 215 -9.77 -13.04 12.11
CA GLU A 215 -8.75 -13.01 11.05
C GLU A 215 -7.48 -12.29 11.52
N LEU A 216 -7.62 -11.12 12.14
CA LEU A 216 -6.50 -10.36 12.69
C LEU A 216 -5.72 -11.18 13.73
N LEU A 217 -6.39 -11.68 14.76
CA LEU A 217 -5.75 -12.32 15.92
C LEU A 217 -5.18 -13.71 15.60
N GLN A 218 -5.83 -14.46 14.70
CA GLN A 218 -5.47 -15.85 14.41
C GLN A 218 -4.55 -15.98 13.18
N ASN A 219 -4.68 -15.10 12.18
CA ASN A 219 -3.92 -15.17 10.94
C ASN A 219 -2.94 -14.00 10.78
N VAL A 220 -3.42 -12.74 10.85
CA VAL A 220 -2.61 -11.57 10.44
C VAL A 220 -1.48 -11.25 11.42
N ILE A 221 -1.80 -11.06 12.71
CA ILE A 221 -0.81 -10.73 13.74
C ILE A 221 0.22 -11.86 13.91
N PRO A 222 -0.17 -13.16 14.02
CA PRO A 222 0.79 -14.25 14.09
C PRO A 222 1.69 -14.34 12.84
N ALA A 223 1.17 -14.06 11.64
CA ALA A 223 1.96 -14.00 10.42
C ALA A 223 2.99 -12.86 10.44
N ALA A 224 2.60 -11.67 10.89
CA ALA A 224 3.50 -10.51 11.00
C ALA A 224 4.59 -10.73 12.06
N ILE A 225 4.24 -11.32 13.22
CA ILE A 225 5.22 -11.74 14.23
C ILE A 225 6.18 -12.78 13.65
N LYS A 226 5.67 -13.75 12.88
CA LYS A 226 6.51 -14.80 12.27
C LYS A 226 7.52 -14.22 11.26
N LEU A 227 7.14 -13.19 10.50
CA LEU A 227 8.07 -12.48 9.60
C LEU A 227 9.30 -11.94 10.37
N HIS A 228 9.11 -11.47 11.59
CA HIS A 228 10.18 -11.05 12.50
C HIS A 228 10.91 -12.24 13.14
N SER A 229 10.21 -13.20 13.76
CA SER A 229 10.85 -14.30 14.49
C SER A 229 11.67 -15.24 13.60
N ASP A 230 11.32 -15.39 12.32
CA ASP A 230 12.11 -16.18 11.36
C ASP A 230 13.45 -15.50 10.99
N ARG A 231 13.54 -14.17 11.17
CA ARG A 231 14.65 -13.31 10.73
C ARG A 231 15.51 -12.78 11.88
N LEU A 232 14.91 -12.51 13.04
CA LEU A 232 15.51 -11.86 14.19
C LEU A 232 15.56 -12.81 15.38
N SER A 233 16.77 -13.09 15.86
CA SER A 233 17.02 -13.73 17.14
C SER A 233 17.55 -12.73 18.15
N VAL A 234 17.24 -12.93 19.43
CA VAL A 234 17.72 -12.14 20.58
C VAL A 234 18.39 -13.07 21.59
N ARG A 235 19.14 -12.49 22.53
CA ARG A 235 19.41 -13.15 23.81
C ARG A 235 18.14 -13.07 24.64
N GLN A 236 17.47 -14.22 24.79
CA GLN A 236 16.20 -14.31 25.48
C GLN A 236 16.37 -14.14 27.00
N ASN A 237 15.49 -13.38 27.64
CA ASN A 237 15.47 -13.31 29.11
C ASN A 237 14.65 -14.48 29.68
N SER A 238 15.15 -15.11 30.74
CA SER A 238 14.43 -16.12 31.53
C SER A 238 13.48 -15.51 32.56
N SER A 239 13.71 -14.25 32.95
CA SER A 239 12.82 -13.48 33.83
C SER A 239 11.67 -12.84 33.04
N PRO A 240 10.46 -12.72 33.62
CA PRO A 240 9.35 -12.02 32.98
C PRO A 240 9.68 -10.56 32.62
N LEU A 241 9.17 -10.09 31.50
CA LEU A 241 9.35 -8.72 31.03
C LEU A 241 8.45 -7.78 31.85
N ILE A 242 9.06 -7.06 32.79
CA ILE A 242 8.40 -6.01 33.59
C ILE A 242 8.24 -4.75 32.72
N VAL A 243 7.01 -4.27 32.59
CA VAL A 243 6.70 -3.05 31.84
C VAL A 243 6.85 -1.83 32.76
N PRO A 244 7.68 -0.83 32.44
CA PRO A 244 7.86 0.34 33.31
C PRO A 244 6.57 1.15 33.45
N ARG A 245 6.18 1.53 34.68
CA ARG A 245 4.98 2.37 34.91
C ARG A 245 5.06 3.74 34.25
N SER A 246 6.26 4.24 33.96
CA SER A 246 6.50 5.51 33.27
C SER A 246 5.94 5.56 31.85
N ILE A 247 5.59 4.44 31.20
CA ILE A 247 4.89 4.49 29.89
C ILE A 247 3.53 5.19 29.95
N LYS A 248 2.97 5.42 31.15
CA LYS A 248 1.78 6.26 31.36
C LYS A 248 2.04 7.76 31.11
N GLU A 249 3.29 8.17 31.00
CA GLU A 249 3.71 9.51 30.59
C GLU A 249 3.77 9.63 29.05
N SER A 250 4.00 8.52 28.34
CA SER A 250 4.13 8.49 26.87
C SER A 250 2.80 8.32 26.14
N HIS A 251 2.85 8.26 24.81
CA HIS A 251 1.66 8.02 23.99
C HIS A 251 0.95 6.69 24.33
N CYS A 252 1.69 5.70 24.86
CA CYS A 252 1.12 4.40 25.24
C CYS A 252 0.11 4.46 26.40
N LYS A 253 -0.02 5.60 27.09
CA LYS A 253 -1.07 5.84 28.10
C LYS A 253 -2.51 5.71 27.58
N HIS A 254 -2.72 5.75 26.27
CA HIS A 254 -4.03 5.58 25.64
C HIS A 254 -4.45 4.11 25.49
N PHE A 255 -3.52 3.16 25.68
CA PHE A 255 -3.74 1.72 25.53
C PHE A 255 -3.93 1.02 26.89
N THR A 256 -4.67 -0.09 26.89
CA THR A 256 -5.04 -0.83 28.11
C THR A 256 -3.96 -1.83 28.48
N VAL A 257 -3.11 -1.41 29.42
CA VAL A 257 -2.02 -2.22 29.98
C VAL A 257 -2.50 -2.96 31.24
N PRO A 258 -2.46 -4.31 31.28
CA PRO A 258 -2.79 -5.10 32.47
C PRO A 258 -1.88 -4.78 33.66
N GLU A 259 -2.45 -4.78 34.87
CA GLU A 259 -1.69 -4.45 36.09
C GLU A 259 -0.63 -5.52 36.43
N GLU A 260 -0.85 -6.77 36.00
CA GLU A 260 0.16 -7.84 36.05
C GLU A 260 1.43 -7.51 35.24
N HIS A 261 1.33 -6.77 34.13
CA HIS A 261 2.50 -6.39 33.31
C HIS A 261 3.40 -5.37 34.04
N TYR A 262 2.81 -4.52 34.90
CA TYR A 262 3.55 -3.56 35.72
C TYR A 262 4.14 -4.15 37.01
N THR A 263 3.85 -5.43 37.33
CA THR A 263 4.12 -6.01 38.67
C THR A 263 4.80 -7.37 38.63
N THR A 264 4.16 -8.38 38.03
CA THR A 264 4.75 -9.74 37.84
C THR A 264 5.45 -9.89 36.50
N GLY A 265 5.15 -9.02 35.53
CA GLY A 265 5.71 -9.02 34.19
C GLY A 265 5.08 -10.06 33.26
N VAL A 266 5.40 -9.94 31.97
CA VAL A 266 4.93 -10.88 30.94
C VAL A 266 5.93 -12.02 30.81
N LYS A 267 5.47 -13.25 31.06
CA LYS A 267 6.29 -14.45 30.86
C LYS A 267 6.60 -14.66 29.38
N ASP A 268 7.76 -15.24 29.12
CA ASP A 268 8.21 -15.66 27.80
C ASP A 268 8.13 -14.56 26.71
N ALA A 269 8.35 -13.31 27.12
CA ALA A 269 8.33 -12.14 26.26
C ALA A 269 9.72 -11.50 26.16
N ASP A 270 10.17 -11.27 24.93
CA ASP A 270 11.32 -10.41 24.63
C ASP A 270 10.87 -9.01 24.17
N ALA A 271 9.62 -8.88 23.71
CA ALA A 271 8.92 -7.61 23.52
C ALA A 271 7.42 -7.78 23.85
N VAL A 272 6.76 -6.71 24.30
CA VAL A 272 5.32 -6.67 24.60
C VAL A 272 4.65 -5.53 23.84
N ILE A 273 3.55 -5.81 23.16
CA ILE A 273 2.87 -4.86 22.27
C ILE A 273 1.37 -4.82 22.56
N TYR A 274 0.85 -3.62 22.82
CA TYR A 274 -0.59 -3.39 23.03
C TYR A 274 -1.27 -3.08 21.69
N VAL A 275 -2.32 -3.83 21.34
CA VAL A 275 -2.98 -3.72 20.03
C VAL A 275 -4.42 -3.21 20.19
N ALA A 276 -4.83 -2.28 19.33
CA ALA A 276 -6.15 -1.66 19.37
C ALA A 276 -6.72 -1.35 17.97
N ALA A 277 -8.04 -1.24 17.87
CA ALA A 277 -8.77 -0.97 16.64
C ALA A 277 -9.39 0.43 16.68
N GLY A 278 -8.56 1.46 16.50
CA GLY A 278 -9.00 2.85 16.52
C GLY A 278 -9.64 3.34 15.22
N THR A 279 -10.47 4.37 15.33
CA THR A 279 -11.17 5.05 14.22
C THR A 279 -10.25 5.90 13.32
N HIS A 280 -8.96 5.59 13.20
CA HIS A 280 -7.96 6.41 12.52
C HIS A 280 -7.04 5.57 11.62
N PHE A 281 -6.15 6.21 10.86
CA PHE A 281 -5.08 5.53 10.12
C PHE A 281 -4.23 4.65 11.06
N PRO A 282 -3.67 3.53 10.56
CA PRO A 282 -2.81 2.66 11.35
C PRO A 282 -1.52 3.37 11.79
N PHE A 283 -1.04 3.00 12.98
CA PHE A 283 0.24 3.47 13.52
C PHE A 283 0.74 2.55 14.63
N ALA A 284 2.07 2.50 14.81
CA ALA A 284 2.70 2.09 16.06
C ALA A 284 3.45 3.24 16.74
N VAL A 285 3.83 3.01 17.99
CA VAL A 285 4.69 3.86 18.81
C VAL A 285 5.62 3.02 19.69
N SER A 286 6.84 3.50 19.90
CA SER A 286 7.71 3.00 20.98
C SER A 286 7.30 3.66 22.30
N CYS A 287 7.08 2.87 23.36
CA CYS A 287 6.57 3.41 24.63
C CYS A 287 7.63 4.10 25.51
N LEU A 288 8.91 3.92 25.17
CA LEU A 288 10.10 4.39 25.89
C LEU A 288 10.98 5.20 24.92
N ALA A 289 11.81 6.09 25.46
CA ALA A 289 12.79 6.84 24.68
C ALA A 289 13.88 5.91 24.13
N ALA A 290 14.34 6.19 22.90
CA ALA A 290 15.50 5.53 22.33
C ALA A 290 16.77 5.91 23.11
N GLU A 291 17.48 4.92 23.63
CA GLU A 291 18.77 5.08 24.32
C GLU A 291 19.84 4.23 23.63
N LYS A 292 21.10 4.57 23.90
CA LYS A 292 22.23 3.79 23.41
C LYS A 292 22.36 2.48 24.20
N ASP A 293 22.68 1.40 23.49
CA ASP A 293 22.87 0.03 24.01
C ASP A 293 21.61 -0.61 24.66
N VAL A 294 20.49 0.12 24.82
CA VAL A 294 19.22 -0.36 25.40
C VAL A 294 18.23 -0.81 24.33
N ARG A 295 17.82 -2.09 24.34
CA ARG A 295 16.90 -2.65 23.34
C ARG A 295 15.44 -2.20 23.55
N PRO A 296 14.74 -1.72 22.51
CA PRO A 296 13.29 -1.54 22.53
C PRO A 296 12.54 -2.84 22.87
N THR A 297 11.63 -2.73 23.84
CA THR A 297 10.94 -3.89 24.47
C THR A 297 9.44 -3.68 24.65
N VAL A 298 8.94 -2.44 24.58
CA VAL A 298 7.52 -2.12 24.81
C VAL A 298 7.03 -1.12 23.77
N GLY A 299 5.97 -1.48 23.05
CA GLY A 299 5.30 -0.62 22.07
C GLY A 299 3.78 -0.74 22.14
N ALA A 300 3.10 0.06 21.35
CA ALA A 300 1.66 -0.04 21.13
C ALA A 300 1.34 0.26 19.67
N MET A 301 0.25 -0.31 19.15
CA MET A 301 -0.22 -0.06 17.79
C MET A 301 -1.75 -0.02 17.68
N SER A 302 -2.23 0.93 16.89
CA SER A 302 -3.62 1.03 16.47
C SER A 302 -3.71 0.67 14.98
N PHE A 303 -4.73 -0.09 14.58
CA PHE A 303 -4.96 -0.42 13.16
C PHE A 303 -6.38 -0.03 12.71
N SER A 304 -6.50 0.42 11.47
CA SER A 304 -7.80 0.68 10.84
C SER A 304 -8.38 -0.62 10.26
N ILE A 305 -9.67 -0.87 10.48
CA ILE A 305 -10.35 -2.05 9.93
C ILE A 305 -10.43 -2.01 8.40
N SER A 306 -10.48 -0.81 7.81
CA SER A 306 -10.36 -0.60 6.36
C SER A 306 -9.12 -1.27 5.74
N GLY A 307 -7.99 -1.31 6.44
CA GLY A 307 -6.77 -1.98 5.97
C GLY A 307 -6.84 -3.52 6.01
N LEU A 308 -7.83 -4.10 6.71
CA LEU A 308 -8.02 -5.55 6.81
C LEU A 308 -8.80 -6.15 5.62
N HIS A 309 -9.32 -5.32 4.70
CA HIS A 309 -9.96 -5.82 3.47
C HIS A 309 -9.02 -6.69 2.60
N HIS A 310 -7.72 -6.53 2.77
CA HIS A 310 -6.69 -7.36 2.13
C HIS A 310 -5.72 -7.89 3.19
N SER A 311 -6.02 -9.04 3.79
CA SER A 311 -5.24 -9.57 4.93
C SER A 311 -3.75 -9.79 4.60
N TRP A 312 -3.40 -10.00 3.34
CA TRP A 312 -2.01 -10.11 2.88
C TRP A 312 -1.22 -8.79 2.97
N PHE A 313 -1.84 -7.64 2.62
CA PHE A 313 -1.26 -6.32 2.85
C PHE A 313 -1.19 -6.06 4.36
N ALA A 314 -2.26 -6.40 5.12
CA ALA A 314 -2.29 -6.20 6.56
C ALA A 314 -1.14 -6.93 7.31
N VAL A 315 -0.73 -8.12 6.85
CA VAL A 315 0.47 -8.81 7.39
C VAL A 315 1.74 -7.99 7.19
N ARG A 316 1.88 -7.30 6.05
CA ARG A 316 3.05 -6.49 5.71
C ARG A 316 3.05 -5.16 6.43
N VAL A 317 1.90 -4.50 6.53
CA VAL A 317 1.73 -3.27 7.32
C VAL A 317 1.98 -3.54 8.81
N ILE A 318 1.40 -4.59 9.40
CA ILE A 318 1.69 -4.93 10.79
C ILE A 318 3.17 -5.31 10.97
N ALA A 319 3.82 -5.97 10.01
CA ALA A 319 5.27 -6.24 10.09
C ALA A 319 6.13 -4.95 10.03
N HIS A 320 5.73 -3.93 9.28
CA HIS A 320 6.36 -2.60 9.28
C HIS A 320 6.18 -1.88 10.63
N GLU A 321 4.96 -1.86 11.15
CA GLU A 321 4.66 -1.24 12.46
C GLU A 321 5.37 -1.98 13.62
N LEU A 322 5.49 -3.32 13.55
CA LEU A 322 6.32 -4.11 14.46
C LEU A 322 7.80 -3.74 14.36
N ALA A 323 8.32 -3.47 13.16
CA ALA A 323 9.72 -3.11 12.96
C ALA A 323 10.08 -1.77 13.64
N HIS A 324 9.18 -0.78 13.57
CA HIS A 324 9.32 0.49 14.30
C HIS A 324 9.42 0.27 15.82
N VAL A 325 8.54 -0.57 16.39
CA VAL A 325 8.54 -0.93 17.82
C VAL A 325 9.81 -1.67 18.24
N LEU A 326 10.39 -2.49 17.36
CA LEU A 326 11.64 -3.21 17.61
C LEU A 326 12.90 -2.34 17.45
N GLY A 327 12.76 -1.06 17.06
CA GLY A 327 13.86 -0.10 17.01
C GLY A 327 14.23 0.40 15.62
N PHE A 328 13.50 0.03 14.56
CA PHE A 328 13.68 0.65 13.25
C PHE A 328 13.11 2.06 13.25
N ASN A 329 13.88 3.04 13.71
CA ASN A 329 13.55 4.45 13.67
C ASN A 329 14.81 5.34 13.75
N TYR A 330 14.69 6.58 13.28
CA TYR A 330 15.81 7.53 13.21
C TYR A 330 16.44 7.80 14.59
N GLU A 331 15.64 7.94 15.64
CA GLU A 331 16.12 8.23 16.99
C GLU A 331 17.00 7.09 17.55
N GLN A 332 16.60 5.83 17.32
CA GLN A 332 17.35 4.65 17.76
C GLN A 332 18.62 4.43 16.93
N MET A 333 18.58 4.64 15.61
CA MET A 333 19.77 4.60 14.76
C MET A 333 20.77 5.71 15.12
N ARG A 334 20.28 6.90 15.51
CA ARG A 334 21.11 7.99 16.03
C ARG A 334 21.73 7.62 17.38
N ALA A 335 20.96 7.08 18.32
CA ALA A 335 21.46 6.64 19.62
C ALA A 335 22.56 5.57 19.47
N GLN A 336 22.40 4.64 18.51
CA GLN A 336 23.40 3.64 18.17
C GLN A 336 24.58 4.17 17.35
N ASN A 337 24.59 5.43 16.94
CA ASN A 337 25.67 6.07 16.15
C ASN A 337 25.82 5.43 14.75
N MET A 338 24.73 4.89 14.20
CA MET A 338 24.69 4.27 12.87
C MET A 338 24.63 5.29 11.73
N LEU A 339 24.34 6.56 12.05
CA LEU A 339 24.04 7.63 11.09
C LEU A 339 25.21 8.59 10.87
N SER A 340 25.42 9.01 9.63
CA SER A 340 26.35 10.06 9.23
C SER A 340 25.63 11.26 8.59
N SER A 341 26.41 12.21 8.08
CA SER A 341 25.94 13.26 7.16
C SER A 341 26.95 13.38 6.02
N VAL A 342 26.47 13.33 4.77
CA VAL A 342 27.30 13.30 3.56
C VAL A 342 27.09 14.57 2.75
N SER A 343 28.16 15.20 2.29
CA SER A 343 28.11 16.40 1.45
C SER A 343 27.75 16.04 0.01
N ILE A 344 26.50 16.26 -0.40
CA ILE A 344 26.05 16.11 -1.80
C ILE A 344 26.68 17.18 -2.69
N SER A 345 26.92 18.37 -2.15
CA SER A 345 27.59 19.48 -2.84
C SER A 345 28.25 20.42 -1.83
N SER A 346 29.00 21.41 -2.33
CA SER A 346 29.65 22.47 -1.53
C SER A 346 28.70 23.26 -0.61
N PHE A 347 27.38 23.16 -0.81
CA PHE A 347 26.35 23.88 -0.06
C PHE A 347 25.22 22.98 0.47
N GLN A 348 25.31 21.65 0.30
CA GLN A 348 24.25 20.72 0.73
C GLN A 348 24.83 19.45 1.36
N GLN A 349 24.32 19.08 2.53
CA GLN A 349 24.56 17.79 3.18
C GLN A 349 23.25 17.03 3.31
N LYS A 350 23.20 15.76 2.89
CA LYS A 350 22.13 14.84 3.30
C LYS A 350 22.51 14.26 4.67
N LYS A 351 21.65 14.47 5.66
CA LYS A 351 21.72 13.77 6.95
C LYS A 351 21.05 12.41 6.84
N GLY A 352 21.13 11.59 7.89
CA GLY A 352 20.39 10.33 7.96
C GLY A 352 20.82 9.28 6.94
N ILE A 353 22.11 9.21 6.61
CA ILE A 353 22.64 8.08 5.83
C ILE A 353 23.18 7.06 6.84
N VAL A 354 22.64 5.84 6.78
CA VAL A 354 23.04 4.72 7.63
C VAL A 354 24.36 4.17 7.09
N THR A 355 25.45 4.45 7.80
CA THR A 355 26.83 4.06 7.45
C THR A 355 27.37 2.94 8.34
N SER A 356 26.52 2.30 9.14
CA SER A 356 26.87 1.12 9.93
C SER A 356 27.21 -0.07 9.04
N VAL A 357 28.02 -0.99 9.57
CA VAL A 357 28.87 -1.89 8.77
C VAL A 357 28.06 -2.85 7.90
N LEU A 358 27.13 -3.60 8.49
CA LEU A 358 26.35 -4.59 7.74
C LEU A 358 25.34 -3.93 6.81
N THR A 359 24.75 -2.79 7.22
CA THR A 359 23.75 -2.06 6.42
C THR A 359 24.40 -1.48 5.17
N LYS A 360 25.57 -0.83 5.32
CA LYS A 360 26.40 -0.40 4.19
C LYS A 360 26.77 -1.59 3.30
N GLN A 361 27.22 -2.71 3.88
CA GLN A 361 27.57 -3.91 3.11
C GLN A 361 26.38 -4.46 2.30
N LYS A 362 25.21 -4.64 2.91
CA LYS A 362 24.03 -5.17 2.21
C LYS A 362 23.45 -4.20 1.18
N ALA A 363 23.62 -2.89 1.38
CA ALA A 363 23.33 -1.90 0.35
C ALA A 363 24.37 -1.95 -0.80
N VAL A 364 25.67 -2.10 -0.53
CA VAL A 364 26.72 -2.30 -1.56
C VAL A 364 26.42 -3.53 -2.41
N GLU A 365 26.08 -4.65 -1.77
CA GLU A 365 25.67 -5.90 -2.43
C GLU A 365 24.40 -5.72 -3.28
N HIS A 366 23.40 -5.00 -2.78
CA HIS A 366 22.12 -4.79 -3.47
C HIS A 366 22.27 -3.89 -4.71
N TYR A 367 22.88 -2.71 -4.57
CA TYR A 367 23.04 -1.77 -5.70
C TYR A 367 24.21 -2.12 -6.63
N ASN A 368 25.06 -3.09 -6.27
CA ASN A 368 26.32 -3.39 -6.96
C ASN A 368 27.23 -2.14 -7.09
N CYS A 369 27.49 -1.47 -5.96
CA CYS A 369 28.29 -0.25 -5.92
C CYS A 369 29.23 -0.20 -4.70
N GLU A 370 30.52 -0.46 -4.92
CA GLU A 370 31.55 -0.44 -3.88
C GLU A 370 31.77 0.95 -3.27
N SER A 371 31.57 2.03 -4.04
CA SER A 371 31.76 3.41 -3.56
C SER A 371 30.57 3.94 -2.74
N LEU A 372 29.55 3.13 -2.49
CA LEU A 372 28.35 3.55 -1.77
C LEU A 372 28.70 4.01 -0.36
N GLU A 373 28.35 5.23 0.03
CA GLU A 373 28.68 5.74 1.37
C GLU A 373 27.86 5.05 2.49
N GLY A 374 26.56 4.86 2.27
CA GLY A 374 25.64 4.15 3.17
C GLY A 374 24.22 4.12 2.61
N MET A 375 23.25 3.60 3.38
CA MET A 375 21.84 3.53 2.97
C MET A 375 21.08 4.81 3.40
N PRO A 376 20.46 5.58 2.50
CA PRO A 376 19.76 6.82 2.88
C PRO A 376 18.40 6.57 3.55
N MET A 377 18.11 7.30 4.63
CA MET A 377 16.76 7.46 5.18
C MET A 377 15.98 8.54 4.41
N ARG A 378 14.64 8.48 4.50
CA ARG A 378 13.74 9.49 3.93
C ARG A 378 13.83 10.82 4.69
N ASP A 379 13.73 11.94 3.98
CA ASP A 379 13.68 13.30 4.55
C ASP A 379 12.26 13.91 4.55
N GLU A 380 12.03 14.91 5.42
CA GLU A 380 10.74 15.61 5.55
C GLU A 380 10.56 16.60 4.38
N GLN A 381 10.02 16.11 3.26
CA GLN A 381 9.61 16.93 2.10
C GLN A 381 10.76 17.81 1.54
N GLY A 382 11.97 17.23 1.42
CA GLY A 382 13.16 17.94 0.95
C GLY A 382 13.93 18.70 2.05
N ASP A 383 13.42 18.77 3.29
CA ASP A 383 14.21 19.22 4.44
C ASP A 383 15.26 18.16 4.83
N ASN A 384 16.41 18.25 4.17
CA ASN A 384 17.60 17.43 4.39
C ASN A 384 18.12 17.50 5.86
N LEU A 385 17.56 18.35 6.72
CA LEU A 385 17.89 18.44 8.14
C LEU A 385 17.03 17.52 9.04
N ARG A 386 15.90 17.00 8.53
CA ARG A 386 14.92 16.22 9.30
C ARG A 386 14.56 14.92 8.59
N MET A 387 14.77 13.80 9.29
CA MET A 387 14.58 12.46 8.74
C MET A 387 13.29 11.83 9.25
N HIS A 388 12.64 11.06 8.39
CA HIS A 388 11.60 10.11 8.75
C HIS A 388 12.21 8.75 9.12
N SER A 389 11.43 7.90 9.78
CA SER A 389 11.85 6.58 10.28
C SER A 389 11.85 5.48 9.21
N HIS A 390 11.93 5.86 7.93
CA HIS A 390 11.81 4.99 6.74
C HIS A 390 13.03 5.07 5.84
N TRP A 391 13.20 4.09 4.95
CA TRP A 391 14.17 4.21 3.86
C TRP A 391 13.75 5.28 2.84
N ASP A 392 14.74 5.91 2.22
CA ASP A 392 14.52 6.81 1.08
C ASP A 392 13.87 6.03 -0.08
N GLN A 393 12.69 6.48 -0.50
CA GLN A 393 11.82 5.79 -1.46
C GLN A 393 12.49 5.64 -2.85
N ARG A 394 13.41 6.55 -3.22
CA ARG A 394 14.20 6.40 -4.46
C ARG A 394 15.07 5.14 -4.41
N TYR A 395 15.56 4.75 -3.24
CA TYR A 395 16.52 3.65 -3.08
C TYR A 395 15.83 2.32 -2.77
N ALA A 396 14.77 2.33 -1.95
CA ALA A 396 14.12 1.11 -1.47
C ALA A 396 12.58 1.14 -1.53
N LYS A 397 12.01 1.56 -2.67
CA LYS A 397 10.56 1.69 -2.91
C LYS A 397 9.74 0.49 -2.41
N ASP A 398 10.23 -0.74 -2.61
CA ASP A 398 9.45 -1.97 -2.37
C ASP A 398 9.85 -2.71 -1.07
N ASP A 399 10.77 -2.15 -0.27
CA ASP A 399 11.19 -2.72 1.01
C ASP A 399 10.09 -2.61 2.08
N LEU A 400 10.08 -3.52 3.05
CA LEU A 400 9.21 -3.48 4.22
C LEU A 400 9.20 -2.11 4.91
N MET A 401 10.35 -1.43 5.02
CA MET A 401 10.48 -0.11 5.66
C MET A 401 10.41 1.06 4.67
N SER A 402 9.82 0.83 3.50
CA SER A 402 9.36 1.88 2.59
C SER A 402 8.06 2.52 3.09
N THR A 403 7.88 3.81 2.79
CA THR A 403 6.58 4.49 2.93
C THR A 403 5.50 3.96 1.97
N MET A 404 5.86 3.15 0.97
CA MET A 404 4.89 2.53 0.05
C MET A 404 4.35 1.15 0.53
N VAL A 405 4.75 0.64 1.69
CA VAL A 405 4.34 -0.70 2.21
C VAL A 405 2.82 -0.93 2.23
N THR A 406 2.04 0.14 2.30
CA THR A 406 0.57 0.13 2.35
C THR A 406 -0.09 0.11 0.96
N SER A 407 0.72 0.08 -0.10
CA SER A 407 0.34 0.05 -1.52
C SER A 407 1.38 -0.72 -2.38
N GLY A 408 2.10 -1.65 -1.74
CA GLY A 408 3.16 -2.46 -2.35
C GLY A 408 3.52 -3.70 -1.53
N ALA A 409 4.45 -4.51 -2.02
CA ALA A 409 4.76 -5.84 -1.47
C ALA A 409 5.40 -5.84 -0.08
N GLY A 410 6.21 -4.81 0.25
CA GLY A 410 6.92 -4.71 1.53
C GLY A 410 7.92 -5.85 1.77
N PHE A 411 8.84 -6.07 0.84
CA PHE A 411 9.86 -7.13 0.93
C PHE A 411 10.74 -6.95 2.17
N TYR A 412 10.86 -7.97 3.02
CA TYR A 412 11.74 -7.92 4.18
C TYR A 412 13.18 -8.22 3.74
N THR A 413 13.87 -7.19 3.22
CA THR A 413 15.18 -7.35 2.57
C THR A 413 16.35 -7.48 3.53
N ALA A 414 17.48 -7.93 2.98
CA ALA A 414 18.77 -7.95 3.66
C ALA A 414 19.23 -6.57 4.17
N VAL A 415 18.77 -5.45 3.57
CA VAL A 415 19.15 -4.09 4.01
C VAL A 415 18.45 -3.74 5.33
N THR A 416 17.13 -3.91 5.39
CA THR A 416 16.35 -3.75 6.64
C THR A 416 16.81 -4.73 7.72
N MET A 417 17.10 -5.98 7.36
CA MET A 417 17.64 -6.96 8.29
C MET A 417 19.04 -6.57 8.82
N ALA A 418 19.92 -6.05 7.97
CA ALA A 418 21.24 -5.58 8.38
C ALA A 418 21.18 -4.37 9.32
N ALA A 419 20.20 -3.47 9.16
CA ALA A 419 19.98 -2.37 10.09
C ALA A 419 19.65 -2.88 11.51
N PHE A 420 18.85 -3.94 11.64
CA PHE A 420 18.61 -4.59 12.93
C PHE A 420 19.87 -5.25 13.53
N ALA A 421 20.73 -5.85 12.70
CA ALA A 421 22.00 -6.41 13.18
C ALA A 421 22.97 -5.32 13.69
N ASP A 422 23.10 -4.22 12.96
CA ASP A 422 23.98 -3.10 13.29
C ASP A 422 23.56 -2.34 14.57
N MET A 423 22.30 -2.45 15.01
CA MET A 423 21.85 -1.95 16.32
C MET A 423 22.46 -2.73 17.50
N GLY A 424 23.11 -3.88 17.27
CA GLY A 424 23.68 -4.76 18.29
C GLY A 424 22.67 -5.61 19.07
N PHE A 425 21.37 -5.38 18.84
CA PHE A 425 20.27 -6.02 19.56
C PHE A 425 19.87 -7.41 19.04
N PHE A 426 20.13 -7.68 17.75
CA PHE A 426 19.55 -8.81 17.03
C PHE A 426 20.61 -9.61 16.26
N LYS A 427 20.58 -10.94 16.36
CA LYS A 427 21.32 -11.86 15.48
C LYS A 427 20.39 -12.26 14.33
N VAL A 428 20.86 -12.08 13.11
CA VAL A 428 20.02 -12.11 11.90
C VAL A 428 20.16 -13.42 11.13
N ASN A 429 19.06 -13.88 10.54
CA ASN A 429 18.98 -15.04 9.66
C ASN A 429 18.85 -14.61 8.18
N PHE A 430 19.97 -14.28 7.53
CA PHE A 430 19.98 -13.75 6.16
C PHE A 430 19.46 -14.74 5.09
N SER A 431 19.33 -16.04 5.36
CA SER A 431 18.69 -16.97 4.41
C SER A 431 17.19 -16.70 4.23
N MET A 432 16.57 -15.97 5.17
CA MET A 432 15.18 -15.52 5.09
C MET A 432 15.03 -14.12 4.46
N ALA A 433 16.11 -13.52 3.92
CA ALA A 433 16.01 -12.23 3.24
C ALA A 433 15.20 -12.35 1.94
N GLU A 434 14.13 -11.56 1.83
CA GLU A 434 13.36 -11.43 0.60
C GLU A 434 14.06 -10.47 -0.35
N LYS A 435 13.93 -10.69 -1.66
CA LYS A 435 14.68 -9.94 -2.68
C LYS A 435 13.80 -8.87 -3.31
N MET A 436 14.18 -7.62 -3.10
CA MET A 436 13.61 -6.48 -3.82
C MET A 436 14.26 -6.36 -5.21
N ASN A 437 13.45 -6.09 -6.23
CA ASN A 437 13.94 -5.79 -7.58
C ASN A 437 14.44 -4.35 -7.73
N TRP A 438 13.74 -3.41 -7.09
CA TRP A 438 14.02 -1.99 -7.16
C TRP A 438 15.47 -1.66 -6.78
N GLY A 439 16.21 -1.03 -7.68
CA GLY A 439 17.63 -0.68 -7.48
C GLY A 439 18.61 -1.87 -7.49
N LYS A 440 18.17 -3.11 -7.77
CA LYS A 440 19.05 -4.29 -7.72
C LYS A 440 20.06 -4.26 -8.88
N GLY A 441 21.35 -4.13 -8.55
CA GLY A 441 22.46 -4.22 -9.50
C GLY A 441 22.73 -2.99 -10.39
N VAL A 442 22.02 -1.87 -10.17
CA VAL A 442 22.03 -0.68 -11.05
C VAL A 442 23.33 0.14 -11.08
N GLY A 443 24.27 -0.15 -10.16
CA GLY A 443 25.61 0.43 -10.14
C GLY A 443 25.70 1.85 -9.57
N CYS A 444 26.94 2.31 -9.37
CA CYS A 444 27.23 3.60 -8.72
C CYS A 444 26.70 4.82 -9.48
N SER A 445 26.43 4.73 -10.79
CA SER A 445 25.82 5.81 -11.57
C SER A 445 24.42 6.17 -11.06
N PHE A 446 23.66 5.21 -10.54
CA PHE A 446 22.35 5.49 -9.96
C PHE A 446 22.46 6.19 -8.60
N VAL A 447 23.35 5.67 -7.75
CA VAL A 447 23.42 6.10 -6.34
C VAL A 447 24.15 7.44 -6.19
N ASN A 448 25.27 7.63 -6.89
CA ASN A 448 26.13 8.80 -6.70
C ASN A 448 25.65 10.06 -7.45
N GLN A 449 24.57 9.96 -8.23
CA GLN A 449 24.08 11.05 -9.10
C GLN A 449 22.81 11.72 -8.55
N LYS A 450 22.41 12.82 -9.20
CA LYS A 450 21.28 13.65 -8.77
C LYS A 450 19.95 12.89 -8.78
N GLN A 451 19.06 13.33 -7.90
CA GLN A 451 17.72 12.79 -7.75
C GLN A 451 16.87 13.04 -9.01
N CYS A 452 16.14 12.01 -9.43
CA CYS A 452 14.96 12.08 -10.31
C CYS A 452 15.14 12.93 -11.58
N THR A 453 16.16 12.65 -12.40
CA THR A 453 16.39 13.43 -13.62
C THR A 453 15.39 13.06 -14.74
N PRO A 454 15.07 13.98 -15.68
CA PRO A 454 14.16 13.69 -16.79
C PRO A 454 14.59 12.54 -17.71
N ASP A 455 15.86 12.11 -17.65
CA ASP A 455 16.42 11.00 -18.43
C ASP A 455 16.59 9.71 -17.60
N ASP A 456 16.24 9.68 -16.31
CA ASP A 456 16.40 8.50 -15.45
C ASP A 456 15.65 7.27 -16.00
N TYR A 457 14.53 7.46 -16.72
CA TYR A 457 13.79 6.38 -17.39
C TYR A 457 14.54 5.72 -18.55
N LYS A 458 15.54 6.40 -19.13
CA LYS A 458 16.41 5.83 -20.18
C LYS A 458 17.54 5.01 -19.59
N ASN A 459 18.06 5.46 -18.44
CA ASN A 459 19.19 4.87 -17.76
C ASN A 459 18.76 3.67 -16.88
N TYR A 460 17.57 3.74 -16.29
CA TYR A 460 17.02 2.73 -15.37
C TYR A 460 15.54 2.44 -15.69
N PRO A 461 15.22 1.90 -16.90
CA PRO A 461 13.84 1.69 -17.36
C PRO A 461 13.02 0.70 -16.52
N GLU A 462 13.69 -0.23 -15.82
CA GLU A 462 13.08 -1.18 -14.87
C GLU A 462 12.61 -0.51 -13.56
N MET A 463 12.88 0.79 -13.38
CA MET A 463 12.52 1.57 -12.19
C MET A 463 11.69 2.80 -12.55
N PHE A 464 12.15 3.61 -13.52
CA PHE A 464 11.52 4.88 -13.88
C PHE A 464 10.87 4.83 -15.26
N CYS A 465 9.76 5.54 -15.40
CA CYS A 465 8.94 5.56 -16.61
C CYS A 465 8.87 6.96 -17.21
N HIS A 466 8.52 7.05 -18.50
CA HIS A 466 8.27 8.33 -19.14
C HIS A 466 6.77 8.65 -19.19
N ARG A 467 6.37 9.84 -18.71
CA ARG A 467 4.97 10.27 -18.68
C ARG A 467 4.47 10.70 -20.06
N ASN A 468 4.06 9.74 -20.87
CA ASN A 468 3.33 9.98 -22.11
C ASN A 468 1.83 10.11 -21.82
N THR A 469 1.23 11.29 -22.00
CA THR A 469 -0.20 11.54 -21.75
C THR A 469 -1.13 10.83 -22.74
N SER A 470 -0.62 10.37 -23.88
CA SER A 470 -1.37 9.58 -24.87
C SER A 470 -1.32 8.08 -24.59
N ASP A 471 -0.53 7.64 -23.59
CA ASP A 471 -0.44 6.24 -23.21
C ASP A 471 -1.42 5.90 -22.09
N THR A 472 -2.53 5.26 -22.45
CA THR A 472 -3.60 4.85 -21.52
C THR A 472 -3.36 3.47 -20.89
N ARG A 473 -2.29 2.76 -21.32
CA ARG A 473 -1.96 1.40 -20.87
C ARG A 473 -1.70 1.35 -19.37
N ARG A 474 -2.11 0.24 -18.76
CA ARG A 474 -1.78 -0.08 -17.37
C ARG A 474 -0.59 -1.02 -17.34
N TYR A 475 0.32 -0.81 -16.40
CA TYR A 475 1.60 -1.50 -16.28
C TYR A 475 1.73 -2.12 -14.90
N CYS A 476 2.56 -3.15 -14.74
CA CYS A 476 2.83 -3.71 -13.43
C CYS A 476 3.66 -2.75 -12.57
N THR A 477 3.34 -2.68 -11.27
CA THR A 477 4.25 -2.11 -10.28
C THR A 477 5.52 -2.98 -10.17
N SER A 478 6.65 -2.38 -9.77
CA SER A 478 7.99 -3.03 -9.71
C SER A 478 8.07 -4.27 -8.81
N ASP A 479 7.09 -4.43 -7.94
CA ASP A 479 6.88 -5.51 -6.97
C ASP A 479 5.79 -6.51 -7.38
N ARG A 480 5.21 -6.35 -8.59
CA ARG A 480 4.22 -7.23 -9.22
C ARG A 480 2.88 -7.42 -8.51
N VAL A 481 2.57 -6.68 -7.45
CA VAL A 481 1.32 -6.93 -6.70
C VAL A 481 0.08 -6.32 -7.35
N GLN A 482 0.24 -5.34 -8.24
CA GLN A 482 -0.86 -4.63 -8.87
C GLN A 482 -0.53 -3.97 -10.21
N LEU A 483 -1.59 -3.60 -10.94
CA LEU A 483 -1.53 -2.69 -12.07
C LEU A 483 -1.48 -1.23 -11.60
N GLY A 484 -0.81 -0.41 -12.42
CA GLY A 484 -0.46 0.97 -12.15
C GLY A 484 -0.40 1.84 -13.41
N ILE A 485 -0.03 3.11 -13.23
CA ILE A 485 0.20 4.10 -14.30
C ILE A 485 1.51 4.87 -14.08
N CYS A 486 2.09 5.42 -15.13
CA CYS A 486 3.30 6.24 -15.01
C CYS A 486 3.01 7.63 -14.42
N SER A 487 3.40 7.85 -13.16
CA SER A 487 3.25 9.14 -12.48
C SER A 487 4.23 9.31 -11.31
N SER A 488 4.26 10.52 -10.76
CA SER A 488 4.96 10.84 -9.53
C SER A 488 3.95 11.20 -8.45
N PHE A 489 4.36 11.13 -7.18
CA PHE A 489 3.71 11.94 -6.14
C PHE A 489 4.10 13.43 -6.32
N SER A 490 3.52 14.32 -5.51
CA SER A 490 3.74 15.76 -5.64
C SER A 490 5.16 16.23 -5.29
N ASP A 491 5.86 15.46 -4.45
CA ASP A 491 7.05 15.93 -3.74
C ASP A 491 8.34 15.33 -4.33
N ASP A 492 8.32 14.02 -4.63
CA ASP A 492 9.40 13.33 -5.33
C ASP A 492 9.20 13.42 -6.85
N GLN A 493 10.10 14.11 -7.57
CA GLN A 493 10.00 14.31 -9.03
C GLN A 493 10.24 13.03 -9.86
N CYS A 494 10.46 11.88 -9.21
CA CYS A 494 10.67 10.59 -9.86
C CYS A 494 9.34 10.04 -10.44
N LEU A 495 9.30 9.85 -11.76
CA LEU A 495 8.23 9.15 -12.45
C LEU A 495 8.48 7.64 -12.41
N PHE A 496 7.57 6.88 -11.82
CA PHE A 496 7.57 5.41 -11.84
C PHE A 496 6.14 4.88 -11.94
N ILE A 497 5.96 3.55 -12.05
CA ILE A 497 4.62 2.97 -12.10
C ILE A 497 3.99 3.03 -10.70
N GLN A 498 3.04 3.94 -10.52
CA GLN A 498 2.29 4.14 -9.28
C GLN A 498 1.12 3.14 -9.17
N PRO A 499 0.84 2.61 -7.97
CA PRO A 499 -0.31 1.75 -7.72
C PRO A 499 -1.64 2.46 -8.03
N LEU A 500 -2.55 1.79 -8.76
CA LEU A 500 -3.94 2.23 -8.90
C LEU A 500 -4.78 1.76 -7.71
N GLY A 501 -5.73 2.60 -7.27
CA GLY A 501 -6.62 2.29 -6.14
C GLY A 501 -7.51 1.05 -6.33
N PHE A 502 -7.81 0.69 -7.58
CA PHE A 502 -8.49 -0.56 -7.97
C PHE A 502 -7.61 -1.36 -8.94
N GLY A 503 -6.29 -1.39 -8.69
CA GLY A 503 -5.31 -2.08 -9.52
C GLY A 503 -4.87 -3.44 -8.99
N SER A 504 -5.31 -3.84 -7.78
CA SER A 504 -4.73 -5.02 -7.11
C SER A 504 -5.13 -6.31 -7.79
N CYS A 505 -4.14 -7.14 -8.11
CA CYS A 505 -4.39 -8.45 -8.71
C CYS A 505 -5.13 -9.43 -7.78
N ARG A 506 -5.24 -9.11 -6.48
CA ARG A 506 -5.83 -9.96 -5.44
C ARG A 506 -7.12 -9.41 -4.85
N ASP A 507 -7.57 -8.24 -5.29
CA ASP A 507 -8.86 -7.67 -4.92
C ASP A 507 -9.93 -8.14 -5.92
N THR A 508 -10.79 -9.07 -5.53
CA THR A 508 -11.86 -9.60 -6.37
C THR A 508 -12.96 -8.59 -6.72
N SER A 509 -12.88 -7.34 -6.24
CA SER A 509 -13.74 -6.23 -6.71
C SER A 509 -13.10 -5.37 -7.82
N SER A 510 -11.80 -5.53 -8.08
CA SER A 510 -11.09 -4.84 -9.16
C SER A 510 -11.38 -5.48 -10.53
N ILE A 511 -12.00 -4.72 -11.44
CA ILE A 511 -12.21 -5.10 -12.84
C ILE A 511 -11.04 -4.55 -13.67
N LEU A 512 -10.25 -5.45 -14.28
CA LEU A 512 -8.99 -5.11 -14.95
C LEU A 512 -8.89 -5.85 -16.29
N HIS A 513 -8.55 -5.11 -17.35
CA HIS A 513 -8.60 -5.62 -18.71
C HIS A 513 -7.71 -6.86 -18.92
N GLY A 514 -8.24 -7.89 -19.58
CA GLY A 514 -7.57 -9.19 -19.82
C GLY A 514 -6.95 -9.87 -18.60
N SER A 515 -7.42 -9.56 -17.38
CA SER A 515 -6.72 -9.93 -16.14
C SER A 515 -7.50 -10.96 -15.31
N ARG A 516 -6.83 -12.03 -14.90
CA ARG A 516 -7.36 -13.07 -14.00
C ARG A 516 -7.06 -12.72 -12.53
N ILE A 517 -8.10 -12.29 -11.83
CA ILE A 517 -8.03 -11.80 -10.45
C ILE A 517 -8.28 -12.95 -9.46
N GLY A 518 -7.42 -13.07 -8.45
CA GLY A 518 -7.42 -14.19 -7.51
C GLY A 518 -6.40 -14.00 -6.39
N THR A 519 -6.53 -14.75 -5.28
CA THR A 519 -5.64 -14.58 -4.11
C THR A 519 -4.18 -14.94 -4.40
N SER A 520 -3.96 -15.85 -5.35
CA SER A 520 -2.68 -16.27 -5.93
C SER A 520 -2.18 -15.40 -7.08
N SER A 521 -2.94 -14.36 -7.48
CA SER A 521 -2.59 -13.58 -8.66
C SER A 521 -1.50 -12.53 -8.43
N TRP A 522 -0.75 -12.27 -9.49
CA TRP A 522 0.31 -11.28 -9.61
C TRP A 522 0.26 -10.62 -11.00
N CYS A 523 0.82 -9.44 -11.12
CA CYS A 523 0.95 -8.71 -12.37
C CYS A 523 2.20 -9.13 -13.14
N LEU A 524 2.00 -9.58 -14.38
CA LEU A 524 3.06 -9.92 -15.32
C LEU A 524 3.06 -8.96 -16.51
N ASP A 525 4.25 -8.63 -16.99
CA ASP A 525 4.46 -7.60 -18.01
C ASP A 525 4.05 -8.10 -19.40
N GLY A 526 3.47 -7.21 -20.20
CA GLY A 526 3.06 -7.49 -21.58
C GLY A 526 4.18 -7.23 -22.59
N GLU A 527 4.17 -8.00 -23.69
CA GLU A 527 4.95 -7.70 -24.89
C GLU A 527 4.00 -7.61 -26.09
N SER A 528 3.76 -6.38 -26.56
CA SER A 528 2.75 -6.07 -27.60
C SER A 528 1.35 -6.63 -27.29
N LEU A 529 1.04 -6.85 -26.01
CA LEU A 529 -0.14 -7.56 -25.54
C LEU A 529 -1.42 -6.76 -25.79
N LYS A 530 -2.39 -7.41 -26.43
CA LYS A 530 -3.72 -6.87 -26.70
C LYS A 530 -4.81 -7.85 -26.25
N VAL A 531 -5.87 -7.29 -25.70
CA VAL A 531 -6.98 -8.00 -25.07
C VAL A 531 -8.29 -7.59 -25.73
N ASN A 532 -9.23 -8.52 -25.83
CA ASN A 532 -10.57 -8.30 -26.34
C ASN A 532 -11.49 -7.95 -25.18
N GLU A 533 -12.23 -6.86 -25.28
CA GLU A 533 -13.22 -6.46 -24.28
C GLU A 533 -14.62 -6.47 -24.89
N GLU A 534 -15.56 -7.14 -24.23
CA GLU A 534 -16.97 -7.09 -24.62
C GLU A 534 -17.54 -5.69 -24.34
N VAL A 535 -17.94 -5.01 -25.41
CA VAL A 535 -18.68 -3.75 -25.36
C VAL A 535 -20.14 -4.03 -25.75
N LEU A 536 -21.08 -3.17 -25.35
CA LEU A 536 -22.49 -3.25 -25.79
C LEU A 536 -22.72 -2.93 -27.29
N GLU A 537 -21.66 -2.95 -28.09
CA GLU A 537 -21.67 -2.76 -29.55
C GLU A 537 -21.35 -4.09 -30.25
N THR A 538 -21.52 -4.17 -31.57
CA THR A 538 -21.55 -5.46 -32.30
C THR A 538 -20.19 -6.12 -32.55
N GLU A 539 -19.08 -5.48 -32.13
CA GLU A 539 -17.71 -5.97 -32.31
C GLU A 539 -16.91 -5.72 -31.02
N PRO A 540 -16.08 -6.65 -30.54
CA PRO A 540 -15.31 -6.47 -29.30
C PRO A 540 -14.22 -5.41 -29.48
N GLN A 541 -13.97 -4.61 -28.43
CA GLN A 541 -12.94 -3.59 -28.47
C GLN A 541 -11.57 -4.20 -28.16
N VAL A 542 -10.63 -4.09 -29.10
CA VAL A 542 -9.25 -4.51 -28.89
C VAL A 542 -8.49 -3.42 -28.11
N ILE A 543 -8.18 -3.69 -26.84
CA ILE A 543 -7.42 -2.79 -25.96
C ILE A 543 -5.95 -3.25 -25.88
N SER A 544 -5.01 -2.31 -25.97
CA SER A 544 -3.59 -2.60 -25.70
C SER A 544 -3.29 -2.46 -24.21
N VAL A 545 -2.47 -3.34 -23.64
CA VAL A 545 -2.11 -3.34 -22.21
C VAL A 545 -0.59 -3.39 -22.02
N GLY A 546 -0.10 -2.89 -20.88
CA GLY A 546 1.32 -2.94 -20.50
C GLY A 546 1.68 -4.13 -19.60
N GLY A 547 0.67 -4.73 -18.98
CA GLY A 547 0.72 -5.96 -18.19
C GLY A 547 -0.69 -6.42 -17.83
N VAL A 548 -0.81 -7.63 -17.29
CA VAL A 548 -2.08 -8.23 -16.85
C VAL A 548 -1.88 -8.98 -15.53
N CYS A 549 -2.94 -9.12 -14.73
CA CYS A 549 -2.91 -10.03 -13.61
C CYS A 549 -3.15 -11.48 -14.09
N VAL A 550 -2.38 -12.43 -13.59
CA VAL A 550 -2.58 -13.87 -13.80
C VAL A 550 -2.47 -14.60 -12.46
N GLU A 551 -3.16 -15.72 -12.30
CA GLU A 551 -2.90 -16.61 -11.16
C GLU A 551 -1.52 -17.24 -11.32
N VAL A 552 -0.73 -17.27 -10.23
CA VAL A 552 0.61 -17.88 -10.22
C VAL A 552 0.64 -19.09 -9.29
N PHE A 553 1.22 -20.18 -9.77
CA PHE A 553 1.60 -21.34 -8.98
C PHE A 553 3.13 -21.45 -8.90
N CYS A 554 3.63 -21.73 -7.71
CA CYS A 554 5.06 -21.80 -7.40
C CYS A 554 5.48 -23.25 -7.17
N GLY A 555 6.18 -23.82 -8.16
CA GLY A 555 6.79 -25.15 -8.10
C GLY A 555 8.14 -25.16 -7.37
N ARG A 556 9.02 -26.11 -7.68
CA ARG A 556 10.34 -26.23 -7.01
C ARG A 556 11.38 -25.33 -7.69
N LYS A 557 11.18 -24.02 -7.57
CA LYS A 557 11.79 -22.94 -8.38
C LYS A 557 11.20 -22.79 -9.79
N GLU A 558 10.18 -23.56 -10.13
CA GLU A 558 9.38 -23.35 -11.35
C GLU A 558 8.23 -22.36 -11.09
N VAL A 559 7.84 -21.62 -12.13
CA VAL A 559 6.65 -20.76 -12.14
C VAL A 559 5.68 -21.32 -13.18
N SER A 560 4.43 -21.55 -12.77
CA SER A 560 3.33 -21.84 -13.68
C SER A 560 2.28 -20.73 -13.56
N VAL A 561 1.60 -20.40 -14.66
CA VAL A 561 0.63 -19.31 -14.71
C VAL A 561 -0.69 -19.76 -15.32
N ARG A 562 -1.75 -19.04 -14.97
CA ARG A 562 -3.10 -19.22 -15.52
C ARG A 562 -3.78 -17.86 -15.72
N TYR A 563 -4.27 -17.60 -16.93
CA TYR A 563 -4.72 -16.29 -17.40
C TYR A 563 -6.24 -16.26 -17.70
N LEU A 564 -6.76 -15.12 -18.16
CA LEU A 564 -8.19 -14.97 -18.44
C LEU A 564 -8.60 -15.86 -19.63
N GLY A 565 -9.77 -16.50 -19.57
CA GLY A 565 -10.30 -17.39 -20.61
C GLY A 565 -9.60 -18.73 -20.78
N ASP A 566 -8.53 -19.00 -20.03
CA ASP A 566 -7.87 -20.30 -19.97
C ASP A 566 -7.85 -20.81 -18.52
N ASP A 567 -8.29 -22.04 -18.30
CA ASP A 567 -8.36 -22.65 -16.96
C ASP A 567 -7.22 -23.64 -16.66
N ASP A 568 -6.35 -23.91 -17.64
CA ASP A 568 -5.18 -24.78 -17.49
C ASP A 568 -3.95 -24.04 -16.91
N TRP A 569 -2.93 -24.80 -16.53
CA TRP A 569 -1.67 -24.28 -15.99
C TRP A 569 -0.55 -24.39 -17.02
N HIS A 570 0.03 -23.24 -17.37
CA HIS A 570 1.11 -23.15 -18.36
C HIS A 570 2.45 -22.93 -17.67
N GLU A 571 3.49 -23.67 -18.08
CA GLU A 571 4.87 -23.42 -17.62
C GLU A 571 5.35 -22.05 -18.10
N CYS A 572 5.85 -21.23 -17.17
CA CYS A 572 6.35 -19.89 -17.46
C CYS A 572 7.83 -19.78 -17.05
N PRO A 573 8.76 -20.34 -17.84
CA PRO A 573 10.19 -20.35 -17.51
C PRO A 573 10.76 -18.93 -17.47
N GLU A 574 11.65 -18.67 -16.51
CA GLU A 574 12.22 -17.34 -16.24
C GLU A 574 12.82 -16.67 -17.50
N GLY A 575 12.35 -15.46 -17.82
CA GLY A 575 12.75 -14.72 -19.03
C GLY A 575 12.10 -15.21 -20.35
N GLY A 576 11.31 -16.28 -20.30
CA GLY A 576 10.44 -16.72 -21.38
C GLY A 576 9.17 -15.86 -21.54
N LYS A 577 8.28 -16.27 -22.44
CA LYS A 577 6.98 -15.61 -22.66
C LYS A 577 5.93 -16.59 -23.21
N ILE A 578 4.67 -16.35 -22.88
CA ILE A 578 3.50 -17.15 -23.29
C ILE A 578 2.60 -16.32 -24.20
N SER A 579 1.98 -16.96 -25.21
CA SER A 579 1.06 -16.33 -26.17
C SER A 579 -0.38 -16.75 -25.88
N PRO A 580 -1.14 -16.02 -25.04
CA PRO A 580 -2.46 -16.46 -24.56
C PRO A 580 -3.53 -16.50 -25.65
N ALA A 581 -3.39 -15.70 -26.72
CA ALA A 581 -4.31 -15.67 -27.87
C ALA A 581 -4.40 -16.99 -28.67
N ASN A 582 -3.56 -17.98 -28.36
CA ASN A 582 -3.65 -19.32 -28.95
C ASN A 582 -4.67 -20.23 -28.24
N THR A 583 -5.07 -19.90 -27.01
CA THR A 583 -5.94 -20.75 -26.17
C THR A 583 -7.10 -20.00 -25.52
N SER A 584 -7.00 -18.68 -25.32
CA SER A 584 -8.05 -17.82 -24.80
C SER A 584 -8.53 -16.79 -25.82
N VAL A 585 -9.85 -16.62 -25.90
CA VAL A 585 -10.51 -15.62 -26.78
C VAL A 585 -10.45 -14.20 -26.20
N ASP A 586 -10.12 -14.04 -24.91
CA ASP A 586 -9.96 -12.73 -24.27
C ASP A 586 -8.67 -11.99 -24.71
N PHE A 587 -7.81 -12.66 -25.49
CA PHE A 587 -6.55 -12.11 -25.98
C PHE A 587 -6.54 -12.05 -27.50
N ALA A 588 -6.22 -10.88 -28.04
CA ALA A 588 -6.16 -10.65 -29.49
C ALA A 588 -4.79 -11.02 -30.08
N GLU A 589 -3.70 -10.56 -29.45
CA GLU A 589 -2.33 -10.85 -29.86
C GLU A 589 -1.31 -10.48 -28.76
N GLY A 590 -0.05 -10.82 -28.99
CA GLY A 590 1.08 -10.49 -28.11
C GLY A 590 1.34 -11.55 -27.05
N TYR A 591 2.17 -11.21 -26.06
CA TYR A 591 2.69 -12.16 -25.09
C TYR A 591 2.63 -11.65 -23.65
N ILE A 592 2.51 -12.57 -22.70
CA ILE A 592 2.74 -12.37 -21.27
C ILE A 592 4.18 -12.79 -20.98
N LYS A 593 4.99 -11.93 -20.36
CA LYS A 593 6.39 -12.23 -20.00
C LYS A 593 6.46 -13.03 -18.69
N CYS A 594 7.34 -14.02 -18.65
CA CYS A 594 7.52 -14.85 -17.47
C CYS A 594 8.46 -14.19 -16.44
N PRO A 595 8.03 -14.08 -15.17
CA PRO A 595 8.79 -13.41 -14.12
C PRO A 595 9.99 -14.25 -13.70
N ARG A 596 10.87 -13.66 -12.90
CA ARG A 596 11.84 -14.45 -12.13
C ARG A 596 11.14 -15.06 -10.92
N TYR A 597 11.49 -16.29 -10.52
CA TYR A 597 10.80 -16.99 -9.42
C TYR A 597 10.77 -16.15 -8.11
N GLU A 598 11.85 -15.41 -7.85
CA GLU A 598 11.97 -14.57 -6.65
C GLU A 598 10.99 -13.37 -6.60
N GLU A 599 10.37 -13.00 -7.72
CA GLU A 599 9.47 -11.84 -7.84
C GLU A 599 8.03 -12.16 -7.46
N VAL A 600 7.62 -13.44 -7.59
CA VAL A 600 6.23 -13.89 -7.42
C VAL A 600 6.08 -15.06 -6.43
N CYS A 601 7.18 -15.66 -5.95
CA CYS A 601 7.15 -16.82 -5.04
C CYS A 601 7.85 -16.57 -3.68
N THR A 602 8.34 -15.36 -3.42
CA THR A 602 8.92 -14.97 -2.12
C THR A 602 7.89 -14.56 -1.07
N ILE A 603 6.66 -14.23 -1.48
CA ILE A 603 5.54 -13.85 -0.60
C ILE A 603 4.33 -14.72 -0.94
N THR A 604 3.68 -15.30 0.07
CA THR A 604 2.46 -16.10 -0.11
C THR A 604 1.23 -15.23 -0.44
N PRO A 605 0.15 -15.82 -0.98
CA PRO A 605 -1.19 -15.19 -1.05
C PRO A 605 -1.67 -14.54 0.25
N SER A 606 -1.16 -15.01 1.40
CA SER A 606 -1.47 -14.56 2.76
C SER A 606 -0.45 -13.58 3.36
N GLY A 607 0.43 -12.98 2.57
CA GLY A 607 1.42 -11.99 3.02
C GLY A 607 2.61 -12.55 3.82
N ARG A 608 2.45 -13.72 4.46
CA ARG A 608 3.55 -14.54 5.03
C ARG A 608 4.64 -14.78 3.98
N SER A 609 5.88 -14.94 4.42
CA SER A 609 7.00 -15.27 3.53
C SER A 609 6.79 -16.63 2.86
N GLY A 610 7.07 -16.71 1.56
CA GLY A 610 7.09 -17.94 0.76
C GLY A 610 8.43 -18.68 0.82
N LEU A 611 9.46 -18.07 1.42
CA LEU A 611 10.76 -18.71 1.63
C LEU A 611 10.63 -19.88 2.63
N PRO A 612 11.16 -21.08 2.31
CA PRO A 612 11.17 -22.20 3.26
C PRO A 612 12.10 -21.85 4.43
N PHE A 613 11.64 -22.05 5.66
CA PHE A 613 12.43 -21.71 6.84
C PHE A 613 13.71 -22.54 6.93
N GLN A 614 14.84 -21.86 6.74
CA GLN A 614 16.17 -22.42 6.96
C GLN A 614 16.70 -21.86 8.30
N LYS A 615 17.17 -22.76 9.17
CA LYS A 615 18.04 -22.35 10.28
C LYS A 615 19.38 -21.92 9.69
N ASN A 616 20.05 -20.93 10.31
CA ASN A 616 21.41 -20.52 9.97
C ASN A 616 22.35 -21.75 9.89
N GLY A 617 22.66 -22.20 8.68
CA GLY A 617 23.74 -23.14 8.41
C GLY A 617 25.10 -22.42 8.41
N PRO A 618 26.21 -23.14 8.20
CA PRO A 618 27.46 -22.49 7.82
C PRO A 618 27.24 -21.65 6.56
N ILE A 619 27.76 -20.41 6.58
CA ILE A 619 27.77 -19.57 5.39
C ILE A 619 28.72 -20.23 4.38
N HIS A 620 28.15 -20.88 3.37
CA HIS A 620 28.90 -21.29 2.20
C HIS A 620 29.29 -20.03 1.42
N ASP A 621 30.52 -19.59 1.62
CA ASP A 621 31.14 -18.54 0.82
C ASP A 621 31.39 -19.09 -0.60
N ASP A 622 30.55 -18.69 -1.55
CA ASP A 622 30.61 -19.11 -2.96
C ASP A 622 31.73 -18.38 -3.76
N SER A 623 32.64 -17.69 -3.05
CA SER A 623 33.85 -17.07 -3.61
C SER A 623 34.77 -18.05 -4.34
N SER A 624 34.66 -19.34 -4.03
CA SER A 624 35.53 -20.41 -4.58
C SER A 624 35.42 -20.64 -6.09
N ASN A 625 34.38 -20.10 -6.75
CA ASN A 625 34.12 -20.29 -8.20
C ASN A 625 34.53 -19.09 -9.09
N ARG A 626 35.63 -18.40 -8.75
CA ARG A 626 36.37 -17.57 -9.71
C ARG A 626 37.83 -18.02 -9.83
N LYS A 627 38.16 -18.62 -10.97
CA LYS A 627 39.50 -18.82 -11.52
C LYS A 627 39.49 -18.39 -12.99
#